data_AF-A0A0G1MWY6-F1
#
_entry.id   AF-A0A0G1MWY6-F1
#
_cell.length_a   1.000
_cell.length_b   1.000
_cell.length_c   1.000
_cell.angle_alpha   90.00
_cell.angle_beta   90.00
_cell.angle_gamma   90.00
#
_symmetry.space_group_name_H-M   'P 1'
#
loop_
_entity.id
_entity.type
_entity.pdbx_description
1 polymer ?
#
loop_
_entity_poly.entity_id
_entity_poly.type
_entity_poly.pdbx_seq_one_letter_code
_entity_poly.pdbx_strand_id
1 'polypeptide(L)'
;MREITARLQAIRASLSDELNDAFHNASWYYEGHSKKNMGSEGLSRLASDVAESIYSKSPYVNSELVNRNSLSTNAAKAQRELLPAMLTNADRQNLGYTTFSADAGLHHTVVRALGLHHEVKGVWRFTSPSGTPSSESMVGVWDAAIALVIGSDRIVELSELYDVWSKPPFGVKAGLLPIFALAFFIAHRNQLALYVEGIFTPDVTEAHIDEWLQDPTRIGWRYVRIEATERKMLEALSAALSQRLGTAVAADALDSARALVSLVYQLPQWTRRTDSLSNEAKNVRRLLLHASDPHKVLFADLPLVLNTRKPAELAKIIATIIGELTEAFESRLRKVEKRLFDALDHQGELSRLNVRGKTVAGVGADFKLDAFATRFTDYTGSLEDIEGLLMLAIGKPSKDWTDHEIDAGEVQLLSWAMEFRRLESLAQVRGRPATRRAIGVVFGSKRTVTGTFDVSESDSLAIQTLANELLAKLATGSLKREIFLAAIAEVGANIFENLNAEQGVSGHE
;
A
#
# COMPACT_ATOMS: atom_id res chain seq x y z
N MET A 1 48.41 -52.64 23.85
CA MET A 1 47.39 -51.57 23.86
C MET A 1 46.51 -51.59 25.12
N ARG A 2 45.90 -52.73 25.52
CA ARG A 2 45.00 -52.82 26.69
C ARG A 2 45.60 -52.38 28.03
N GLU A 3 46.88 -52.68 28.28
CA GLU A 3 47.57 -52.27 29.51
C GLU A 3 47.80 -50.75 29.60
N ILE A 4 48.16 -50.11 28.48
CA ILE A 4 48.36 -48.66 28.42
C ILE A 4 47.03 -47.93 28.69
N THR A 5 45.93 -48.41 28.12
CA THR A 5 44.59 -47.86 28.37
C THR A 5 44.18 -47.98 29.83
N ALA A 6 44.47 -49.12 30.48
CA ALA A 6 44.18 -49.33 31.89
C ALA A 6 44.99 -48.40 32.80
N ARG A 7 46.29 -48.22 32.52
CA ARG A 7 47.15 -47.28 33.26
C ARG A 7 46.70 -45.83 33.09
N LEU A 8 46.32 -45.42 31.87
CA LEU A 8 45.75 -44.09 31.61
C LEU A 8 44.45 -43.86 32.38
N GLN A 9 43.58 -44.85 32.44
CA GLN A 9 42.32 -44.75 33.17
C GLN A 9 42.54 -44.65 34.69
N ALA A 10 43.48 -45.42 35.24
CA ALA A 10 43.85 -45.35 36.66
C ALA A 10 44.46 -43.99 37.04
N ILE A 11 45.35 -43.45 36.21
CA ILE A 11 45.93 -42.12 36.43
C ILE A 11 44.85 -41.03 36.34
N ARG A 12 43.92 -41.12 35.39
CA ARG A 12 42.79 -40.18 35.30
C ARG A 12 41.89 -40.22 36.53
N ALA A 13 41.61 -41.42 37.05
CA ALA A 13 40.83 -41.57 38.27
C ALA A 13 41.54 -40.93 39.46
N SER A 14 42.83 -41.25 39.67
CA SER A 14 43.63 -40.67 40.76
C SER A 14 43.75 -39.15 40.66
N LEU A 15 43.94 -38.61 39.44
CA LEU A 15 43.95 -37.15 39.24
C LEU A 15 42.59 -36.52 39.53
N SER A 16 41.50 -37.19 39.16
CA SER A 16 40.14 -36.72 39.45
C SER A 16 39.85 -36.73 40.95
N ASP A 17 40.34 -37.73 41.68
CA ASP A 17 40.20 -37.83 43.13
C ASP A 17 40.99 -36.71 43.82
N GLU A 18 42.25 -36.49 43.42
CA GLU A 18 43.08 -35.40 43.96
C GLU A 18 42.48 -34.02 43.67
N LEU A 19 41.94 -33.82 42.47
CA LEU A 19 41.22 -32.58 42.10
C LEU A 19 39.97 -32.39 42.94
N ASN A 20 39.18 -33.45 43.15
CA ASN A 20 38.01 -33.39 44.01
C ASN A 20 38.41 -33.04 45.44
N ASP A 21 39.45 -33.66 46.00
CA ASP A 21 39.94 -33.38 47.35
C ASP A 21 40.44 -31.93 47.48
N ALA A 22 41.20 -31.43 46.50
CA ALA A 22 41.62 -30.04 46.46
C ALA A 22 40.42 -29.08 46.40
N PHE A 23 39.37 -29.44 45.65
CA PHE A 23 38.16 -28.63 45.49
C PHE A 23 37.29 -28.59 46.75
N HIS A 24 37.14 -29.73 47.45
CA HIS A 24 36.41 -29.82 48.72
C HIS A 24 37.13 -29.05 49.84
N ASN A 25 38.46 -29.02 49.82
CA ASN A 25 39.27 -28.30 50.80
C ASN A 25 39.53 -26.83 50.42
N ALA A 26 39.08 -26.38 49.26
CA ALA A 26 39.25 -25.01 48.80
C ALA A 26 38.44 -24.03 49.67
N SER A 27 39.01 -22.85 49.94
CA SER A 27 38.30 -21.75 50.57
C SER A 27 37.75 -20.81 49.50
N TRP A 28 36.43 -20.78 49.35
CA TRP A 28 35.74 -19.90 48.41
C TRP A 28 35.44 -18.53 49.04
N TYR A 29 35.54 -17.47 48.25
CA TYR A 29 35.26 -16.09 48.67
C TYR A 29 34.31 -15.42 47.70
N TYR A 30 33.34 -14.66 48.23
CA TYR A 30 32.47 -13.77 47.47
C TYR A 30 32.38 -12.43 48.22
N GLU A 31 32.62 -11.31 47.52
CA GLU A 31 32.70 -9.96 48.12
C GLU A 31 33.62 -9.89 49.36
N GLY A 32 34.73 -10.64 49.35
CA GLY A 32 35.68 -10.67 50.47
C GLY A 32 35.25 -11.54 51.67
N HIS A 33 34.05 -12.12 51.66
CA HIS A 33 33.57 -13.01 52.72
C HIS A 33 33.89 -14.48 52.40
N SER A 34 34.60 -15.15 53.31
CA SER A 34 34.92 -16.58 53.19
C SER A 34 33.68 -17.45 53.41
N LYS A 35 33.44 -18.38 52.50
CA LYS A 35 32.37 -19.39 52.58
C LYS A 35 33.02 -20.75 52.88
N LYS A 36 33.39 -20.99 54.13
CA LYS A 36 33.97 -22.29 54.59
C LYS A 36 32.86 -23.31 54.85
N ASN A 37 33.13 -24.58 54.57
CA ASN A 37 32.23 -25.74 54.74
C ASN A 37 31.07 -25.79 53.74
N MET A 38 31.43 -25.71 52.47
CA MET A 38 30.60 -26.10 51.35
C MET A 38 30.71 -27.63 51.22
N GLY A 39 29.70 -28.41 51.60
CA GLY A 39 29.68 -29.88 51.34
C GLY A 39 29.76 -30.21 49.84
N SER A 40 29.44 -31.44 49.43
CA SER A 40 29.52 -31.87 48.02
C SER A 40 28.69 -31.04 47.03
N GLU A 41 27.71 -30.25 47.49
CA GLU A 41 26.89 -29.35 46.66
C GLU A 41 27.45 -27.91 46.51
N GLY A 42 28.44 -27.52 47.30
CA GLY A 42 28.48 -26.14 47.78
C GLY A 42 28.98 -25.07 46.79
N LEU A 43 29.78 -25.38 45.77
CA LEU A 43 30.11 -24.35 44.76
C LEU A 43 28.91 -24.04 43.85
N SER A 44 28.17 -25.07 43.43
CA SER A 44 26.97 -24.87 42.60
C SER A 44 25.92 -24.05 43.35
N ARG A 45 25.74 -24.33 44.65
CA ARG A 45 24.87 -23.53 45.52
C ARG A 45 25.37 -22.10 45.67
N LEU A 46 26.67 -21.90 45.92
CA LEU A 46 27.25 -20.56 46.00
C LEU A 46 27.06 -19.77 44.69
N ALA A 47 27.26 -20.41 43.54
CA ALA A 47 27.03 -19.79 42.24
C ALA A 47 25.55 -19.41 42.05
N SER A 48 24.62 -20.25 42.48
CA SER A 48 23.18 -19.93 42.49
C SER A 48 22.87 -18.75 43.41
N ASP A 49 23.37 -18.75 44.65
CA ASP A 49 23.15 -17.66 45.62
C ASP A 49 23.68 -16.32 45.08
N VAL A 50 24.88 -16.34 44.47
CA VAL A 50 25.48 -15.17 43.82
C VAL A 50 24.61 -14.71 42.64
N ALA A 51 24.18 -15.63 41.78
CA ALA A 51 23.33 -15.31 40.63
C ALA A 51 21.97 -14.74 41.07
N GLU A 52 21.35 -15.29 42.11
CA GLU A 52 20.09 -14.80 42.67
C GLU A 52 20.25 -13.41 43.30
N SER A 53 21.40 -13.11 43.90
CA SER A 53 21.70 -11.77 44.42
C SER A 53 21.87 -10.72 43.31
N ILE A 54 22.60 -11.07 42.24
CA ILE A 54 22.90 -10.15 41.14
C ILE A 54 21.69 -9.97 40.22
N TYR A 55 20.97 -11.06 39.93
CA TYR A 55 19.86 -11.12 38.98
C TYR A 55 18.51 -11.40 39.65
N SER A 56 18.27 -10.73 40.79
CA SER A 56 17.07 -10.90 41.62
C SER A 56 15.73 -10.62 40.93
N LYS A 57 15.75 -9.99 39.75
CA LYS A 57 14.56 -9.70 38.94
C LYS A 57 14.55 -10.44 37.60
N SER A 58 15.34 -11.51 37.46
CA SER A 58 15.33 -12.33 36.25
C SER A 58 13.97 -13.00 36.03
N PRO A 59 13.42 -12.99 34.81
CA PRO A 59 12.18 -13.70 34.51
C PRO A 59 12.40 -15.22 34.54
N TYR A 60 11.39 -15.97 35.00
CA TYR A 60 11.44 -17.42 35.12
C TYR A 60 11.03 -18.09 33.80
N VAL A 61 12.03 -18.43 32.99
CA VAL A 61 11.82 -19.04 31.66
C VAL A 61 12.37 -20.45 31.59
N ASN A 62 11.46 -21.43 31.52
CA ASN A 62 11.76 -22.85 31.38
C ASN A 62 11.87 -23.25 29.90
N SER A 63 12.74 -22.58 29.16
CA SER A 63 12.97 -22.86 27.73
C SER A 63 14.46 -22.89 27.43
N GLU A 64 15.07 -24.07 27.59
CA GLU A 64 16.51 -24.24 27.37
C GLU A 64 16.92 -23.85 25.95
N LEU A 65 16.04 -24.04 24.96
CA LEU A 65 16.34 -23.76 23.55
C LEU A 65 16.75 -22.30 23.33
N VAL A 66 16.06 -21.36 23.99
CA VAL A 66 16.25 -19.91 23.79
C VAL A 66 16.82 -19.17 25.00
N ASN A 67 16.78 -19.75 26.20
CA ASN A 67 17.39 -19.17 27.40
C ASN A 67 18.93 -19.37 27.41
N ARG A 68 19.61 -18.83 26.39
CA ARG A 68 21.06 -18.91 26.17
C ARG A 68 21.55 -17.75 25.31
N ASN A 69 22.85 -17.47 25.35
CA ASN A 69 23.45 -16.38 24.57
C ASN A 69 23.67 -16.75 23.10
N SER A 70 23.91 -18.03 22.79
CA SER A 70 24.08 -18.53 21.42
C SER A 70 23.07 -19.62 21.14
N LEU A 71 22.18 -19.38 20.18
CA LEU A 71 21.16 -20.36 19.76
C LEU A 71 21.77 -21.46 18.90
N SER A 72 21.20 -22.67 18.99
CA SER A 72 21.47 -23.70 17.98
C SER A 72 20.76 -23.35 16.67
N THR A 73 21.18 -23.93 15.55
CA THR A 73 20.52 -23.70 14.24
C THR A 73 19.02 -23.97 14.29
N ASN A 74 18.60 -25.03 15.00
CA ASN A 74 17.19 -25.37 15.15
C ASN A 74 16.43 -24.38 16.05
N ALA A 75 17.06 -23.91 17.15
CA ALA A 75 16.44 -22.92 18.04
C ALA A 75 16.34 -21.55 17.37
N ALA A 76 17.35 -21.14 16.60
CA ALA A 76 17.32 -19.90 15.82
C ALA A 76 16.25 -19.96 14.72
N LYS A 77 16.10 -21.10 14.06
CA LYS A 77 15.01 -21.33 13.09
C LYS A 77 13.63 -21.20 13.76
N ALA A 78 13.43 -21.88 14.90
CA ALA A 78 12.17 -21.80 15.64
C ALA A 78 11.85 -20.37 16.11
N GLN A 79 12.85 -19.58 16.51
CA GLN A 79 12.66 -18.17 16.86
C GLN A 79 12.25 -17.33 15.64
N ARG A 80 12.89 -17.54 14.48
CA ARG A 80 12.53 -16.88 13.21
C ARG A 80 11.14 -17.24 12.72
N GLU A 81 10.63 -18.42 13.04
CA GLU A 81 9.27 -18.83 12.70
C GLU A 81 8.24 -18.28 13.71
N LEU A 82 8.60 -18.21 15.00
CA LEU A 82 7.74 -17.68 16.04
C LEU A 82 7.44 -16.19 15.88
N LEU A 83 8.45 -15.36 15.61
CA LEU A 83 8.28 -13.89 15.62
C LEU A 83 7.27 -13.39 14.56
N PRO A 84 7.32 -13.82 13.28
CA PRO A 84 6.26 -13.55 12.31
C PRO A 84 4.88 -14.04 12.77
N ALA A 85 4.79 -15.24 13.36
CA ALA A 85 3.53 -15.78 13.85
C ALA A 85 2.94 -14.93 14.99
N MET A 86 3.79 -14.37 15.88
CA MET A 86 3.36 -13.44 16.93
C MET A 86 2.73 -12.19 16.32
N LEU A 87 3.25 -11.68 15.20
CA LEU A 87 2.74 -10.48 14.54
C LEU A 87 1.43 -10.76 13.79
N THR A 88 1.39 -11.82 12.98
CA THR A 88 0.28 -12.10 12.05
C THR A 88 -0.92 -12.75 12.72
N ASN A 89 -0.70 -13.54 13.78
CA ASN A 89 -1.74 -14.35 14.43
C ASN A 89 -1.99 -13.94 15.89
N ALA A 90 -1.69 -12.69 16.25
CA ALA A 90 -1.85 -12.16 17.62
C ALA A 90 -3.27 -12.26 18.18
N ASP A 91 -4.28 -12.36 17.30
CA ASP A 91 -5.70 -12.44 17.62
C ASP A 91 -6.21 -13.89 17.81
N ARG A 92 -5.35 -14.88 17.55
CA ARG A 92 -5.71 -16.30 17.56
C ARG A 92 -5.21 -17.01 18.81
N GLN A 93 -6.01 -17.93 19.34
CA GLN A 93 -5.58 -18.84 20.39
C GLN A 93 -4.31 -19.59 19.98
N ASN A 94 -3.30 -19.59 20.85
CA ASN A 94 -1.99 -20.19 20.59
C ASN A 94 -1.36 -19.76 19.25
N LEU A 95 -1.60 -18.53 18.79
CA LEU A 95 -1.13 -18.03 17.48
C LEU A 95 -1.58 -18.89 16.28
N GLY A 96 -2.63 -19.70 16.44
CA GLY A 96 -3.14 -20.61 15.41
C GLY A 96 -2.40 -21.94 15.30
N TYR A 97 -1.46 -22.25 16.20
CA TYR A 97 -0.79 -23.55 16.20
C TYR A 97 -1.74 -24.70 16.55
N THR A 98 -1.74 -25.72 15.70
CA THR A 98 -2.48 -26.98 15.91
C THR A 98 -1.56 -28.18 16.11
N THR A 99 -0.28 -28.03 15.75
CA THR A 99 0.76 -29.06 15.84
C THR A 99 1.86 -28.64 16.81
N PHE A 100 2.60 -29.62 17.33
CA PHE A 100 3.72 -29.41 18.25
C PHE A 100 5.04 -29.18 17.49
N SER A 101 5.11 -28.10 16.73
CA SER A 101 6.36 -27.64 16.09
C SER A 101 7.28 -26.92 17.11
N ALA A 102 8.53 -26.68 16.71
CA ALA A 102 9.53 -26.11 17.62
C ALA A 102 9.17 -24.66 18.05
N ASP A 103 8.65 -23.85 17.13
CA ASP A 103 8.13 -22.50 17.37
C ASP A 103 6.86 -22.50 18.25
N ALA A 104 5.95 -23.47 18.05
CA ALA A 104 4.81 -23.69 18.96
C ALA A 104 5.27 -24.03 20.39
N GLY A 105 6.35 -24.80 20.53
CA GLY A 105 7.01 -25.07 21.81
C GLY A 105 7.57 -23.80 22.46
N LEU A 106 8.19 -22.91 21.68
CA LEU A 106 8.67 -21.60 22.18
C LEU A 106 7.52 -20.69 22.61
N HIS A 107 6.43 -20.64 21.83
CA HIS A 107 5.21 -19.92 22.23
C HIS A 107 4.72 -20.41 23.59
N HIS A 108 4.61 -21.72 23.78
CA HIS A 108 4.08 -22.30 25.00
C HIS A 108 5.01 -22.05 26.20
N THR A 109 6.31 -22.30 26.05
CA THR A 109 7.31 -22.28 27.14
C THR A 109 7.80 -20.87 27.51
N VAL A 110 7.61 -19.88 26.64
CA VAL A 110 8.05 -18.50 26.85
C VAL A 110 6.87 -17.55 26.88
N VAL A 111 6.18 -17.38 25.75
CA VAL A 111 5.16 -16.33 25.58
C VAL A 111 3.94 -16.59 26.47
N ARG A 112 3.37 -17.79 26.36
CA ARG A 112 2.18 -18.18 27.14
C ARG A 112 2.53 -18.43 28.60
N ALA A 113 3.67 -19.07 28.89
CA ALA A 113 4.12 -19.34 30.25
C ALA A 113 4.29 -18.07 31.08
N LEU A 114 4.79 -16.98 30.49
CA LEU A 114 4.92 -15.67 31.15
C LEU A 114 3.64 -14.81 31.10
N GLY A 115 2.57 -15.31 30.48
CA GLY A 115 1.29 -14.59 30.39
C GLY A 115 1.30 -13.40 29.43
N LEU A 116 2.25 -13.34 28.49
CA LEU A 116 2.37 -12.25 27.52
C LEU A 116 1.29 -12.28 26.43
N HIS A 117 0.67 -13.44 26.21
CA HIS A 117 -0.39 -13.65 25.23
C HIS A 117 -1.51 -14.50 25.82
N HIS A 118 -2.67 -13.87 26.05
CA HIS A 118 -3.82 -14.51 26.67
C HIS A 118 -5.15 -13.88 26.20
N GLU A 119 -6.26 -14.50 26.57
CA GLU A 119 -7.60 -14.06 26.19
C GLU A 119 -8.08 -12.90 27.07
N VAL A 120 -8.44 -11.77 26.44
CA VAL A 120 -9.02 -10.61 27.11
C VAL A 120 -10.37 -10.30 26.48
N LYS A 121 -11.45 -10.42 27.26
CA LYS A 121 -12.83 -10.17 26.81
C LYS A 121 -13.21 -10.94 25.53
N GLY A 122 -12.82 -12.21 25.43
CA GLY A 122 -13.17 -13.06 24.28
C GLY A 122 -12.21 -12.98 23.09
N VAL A 123 -11.17 -12.14 23.15
CA VAL A 123 -10.22 -11.94 22.05
C VAL A 123 -8.80 -12.18 22.56
N TRP A 124 -8.04 -13.02 21.86
CA TRP A 124 -6.62 -13.23 22.16
C TRP A 124 -5.81 -12.00 21.76
N ARG A 125 -4.84 -11.62 22.60
CA ARG A 125 -3.96 -10.49 22.33
C ARG A 125 -2.71 -10.53 23.20
N PHE A 126 -1.70 -9.79 22.78
CA PHE A 126 -0.55 -9.49 23.61
C PHE A 126 -0.87 -8.39 24.62
N THR A 127 -0.43 -8.57 25.86
CA THR A 127 -0.67 -7.62 26.95
C THR A 127 0.50 -7.63 27.93
N SER A 128 0.37 -6.81 28.98
CA SER A 128 1.32 -6.86 30.10
C SER A 128 1.27 -8.23 30.80
N PRO A 129 2.40 -8.72 31.36
CA PRO A 129 2.50 -10.05 31.96
C PRO A 129 1.40 -10.27 33.01
N SER A 130 0.50 -11.22 32.76
CA SER A 130 -0.56 -11.57 33.71
C SER A 130 -1.20 -12.92 33.40
N GLY A 131 -1.91 -13.46 34.38
CA GLY A 131 -2.74 -14.66 34.20
C GLY A 131 -1.99 -16.00 34.33
N THR A 132 -0.70 -16.00 34.69
CA THR A 132 0.04 -17.23 35.02
C THR A 132 0.89 -17.09 36.28
N PRO A 133 1.27 -18.21 36.94
CA PRO A 133 2.18 -18.18 38.09
C PRO A 133 3.55 -17.55 37.80
N SER A 134 4.04 -17.66 36.56
CA SER A 134 5.35 -17.11 36.16
C SER A 134 5.28 -15.65 35.69
N SER A 135 4.08 -15.08 35.46
CA SER A 135 3.92 -13.70 35.00
C SER A 135 4.58 -12.68 35.93
N GLU A 136 4.51 -12.89 37.25
CA GLU A 136 5.09 -11.99 38.26
C GLU A 136 6.59 -11.77 38.04
N SER A 137 7.32 -12.83 37.66
CA SER A 137 8.76 -12.74 37.38
C SER A 137 9.11 -11.85 36.18
N MET A 138 8.17 -11.64 35.25
CA MET A 138 8.37 -10.83 34.04
C MET A 138 8.00 -9.36 34.26
N VAL A 139 7.24 -9.03 35.31
CA VAL A 139 6.77 -7.66 35.59
C VAL A 139 7.94 -6.69 35.69
N GLY A 140 9.01 -7.04 36.41
CA GLY A 140 10.18 -6.16 36.56
C GLY A 140 10.87 -5.81 35.23
N VAL A 141 10.99 -6.80 34.34
CA VAL A 141 11.56 -6.62 32.98
C VAL A 141 10.64 -5.74 32.14
N TRP A 142 9.34 -5.97 32.22
CA TRP A 142 8.33 -5.21 31.50
C TRP A 142 8.27 -3.74 31.95
N ASP A 143 8.28 -3.49 33.27
CA ASP A 143 8.29 -2.15 33.85
C ASP A 143 9.53 -1.36 33.45
N ALA A 144 10.70 -2.01 33.34
CA ALA A 144 11.91 -1.38 32.83
C ALA A 144 11.75 -0.92 31.37
N ALA A 145 11.05 -1.71 30.54
CA ALA A 145 10.74 -1.33 29.17
C ALA A 145 9.75 -0.17 29.11
N ILE A 146 8.72 -0.16 29.97
CA ILE A 146 7.80 0.97 30.11
C ILE A 146 8.58 2.23 30.47
N ALA A 147 9.42 2.18 31.51
CA ALA A 147 10.19 3.33 31.98
C ALA A 147 11.11 3.90 30.89
N LEU A 148 11.78 3.03 30.11
CA LEU A 148 12.69 3.44 29.06
C LEU A 148 11.96 3.96 27.81
N VAL A 149 10.99 3.20 27.30
CA VAL A 149 10.36 3.46 25.99
C VAL A 149 9.21 4.44 26.13
N ILE A 150 8.30 4.20 27.07
CA ILE A 150 7.08 5.00 27.27
C ILE A 150 7.38 6.27 28.08
N GLY A 151 8.35 6.20 28.99
CA GLY A 151 8.81 7.36 29.76
C GLY A 151 9.65 8.37 28.96
N SER A 152 10.00 8.04 27.72
CA SER A 152 10.86 8.84 26.85
C SER A 152 10.08 9.52 25.72
N ASP A 153 10.42 10.78 25.44
CA ASP A 153 9.87 11.52 24.29
C ASP A 153 10.80 11.48 23.05
N ARG A 154 11.88 10.69 23.09
CA ARG A 154 12.78 10.45 21.94
C ARG A 154 12.57 9.07 21.33
N ILE A 155 13.17 8.86 20.15
CA ILE A 155 13.35 7.52 19.61
C ILE A 155 14.34 6.78 20.52
N VAL A 156 13.95 5.61 20.98
CA VAL A 156 14.76 4.67 21.76
C VAL A 156 15.17 3.54 20.82
N GLU A 157 16.46 3.29 20.69
CA GLU A 157 16.93 2.15 19.91
C GLU A 157 16.62 0.85 20.65
N LEU A 158 16.30 -0.19 19.90
CA LEU A 158 16.03 -1.51 20.46
C LEU A 158 17.29 -2.09 21.14
N SER A 159 18.47 -1.75 20.66
CA SER A 159 19.77 -2.05 21.28
C SER A 159 19.84 -1.56 22.73
N GLU A 160 19.30 -0.37 23.04
CA GLU A 160 19.29 0.20 24.39
C GLU A 160 18.38 -0.59 25.32
N LEU A 161 17.22 -1.03 24.82
CA LEU A 161 16.30 -1.89 25.57
C LEU A 161 16.95 -3.24 25.89
N TYR A 162 17.63 -3.82 24.92
CA TYR A 162 18.38 -5.07 25.10
C TYR A 162 19.47 -4.93 26.15
N ASP A 163 20.21 -3.82 26.11
CA ASP A 163 21.23 -3.49 27.09
C ASP A 163 20.68 -3.41 28.53
N VAL A 164 19.50 -2.79 28.70
CA VAL A 164 18.83 -2.70 30.00
C VAL A 164 18.42 -4.09 30.49
N TRP A 165 17.82 -4.91 29.63
CA TRP A 165 17.36 -6.25 30.00
C TRP A 165 18.50 -7.26 30.23
N SER A 166 19.63 -7.12 29.55
CA SER A 166 20.77 -8.03 29.73
C SER A 166 21.63 -7.72 30.96
N LYS A 167 21.51 -6.52 31.54
CA LYS A 167 22.26 -6.11 32.74
C LYS A 167 21.52 -6.50 34.04
N PRO A 168 22.21 -6.53 35.20
CA PRO A 168 21.56 -6.61 36.50
C PRO A 168 20.51 -5.51 36.67
N PRO A 169 19.36 -5.78 37.32
CA PRO A 169 19.02 -7.00 38.06
C PRO A 169 18.32 -8.09 37.24
N PHE A 170 18.30 -7.99 35.90
CA PHE A 170 17.48 -8.87 35.04
C PHE A 170 18.28 -10.00 34.40
N GLY A 171 19.41 -9.70 33.75
CA GLY A 171 20.30 -10.73 33.18
C GLY A 171 19.70 -11.55 32.04
N VAL A 172 18.73 -11.00 31.29
CA VAL A 172 18.01 -11.70 30.22
C VAL A 172 18.99 -12.12 29.11
N LYS A 173 18.93 -13.39 28.73
CA LYS A 173 19.79 -13.99 27.70
C LYS A 173 19.39 -13.55 26.30
N ALA A 174 20.38 -13.47 25.40
CA ALA A 174 20.20 -12.95 24.05
C ALA A 174 19.08 -13.63 23.25
N GLY A 175 18.90 -14.94 23.40
CA GLY A 175 17.83 -15.67 22.71
C GLY A 175 16.41 -15.33 23.16
N LEU A 176 16.22 -14.64 24.29
CA LEU A 176 14.91 -14.22 24.79
C LEU A 176 14.57 -12.76 24.40
N LEU A 177 15.58 -11.92 24.19
CA LEU A 177 15.39 -10.48 23.97
C LEU A 177 14.44 -10.18 22.80
N PRO A 178 14.58 -10.79 21.60
CA PRO A 178 13.68 -10.49 20.48
C PRO A 178 12.23 -10.88 20.74
N ILE A 179 12.02 -11.99 21.46
CA ILE A 179 10.66 -12.49 21.79
C ILE A 179 9.98 -11.51 22.74
N PHE A 180 10.68 -11.07 23.79
CA PHE A 180 10.15 -10.12 24.77
C PHE A 180 9.88 -8.75 24.15
N ALA A 181 10.83 -8.26 23.34
CA ALA A 181 10.69 -6.97 22.70
C ALA A 181 9.53 -6.95 21.71
N LEU A 182 9.36 -8.00 20.91
CA LEU A 182 8.23 -8.06 19.98
C LEU A 182 6.91 -8.18 20.73
N ALA A 183 6.83 -8.98 21.80
CA ALA A 183 5.64 -9.04 22.64
C ALA A 183 5.29 -7.67 23.24
N PHE A 184 6.29 -6.92 23.73
CA PHE A 184 6.12 -5.56 24.23
C PHE A 184 5.62 -4.60 23.17
N PHE A 185 6.23 -4.65 21.98
CA PHE A 185 5.85 -3.81 20.85
C PHE A 185 4.40 -4.09 20.41
N ILE A 186 4.00 -5.36 20.27
CA ILE A 186 2.64 -5.72 19.86
C ILE A 186 1.63 -5.29 20.93
N ALA A 187 1.93 -5.49 22.21
CA ALA A 187 1.06 -5.08 23.32
C ALA A 187 0.80 -3.55 23.34
N HIS A 188 1.73 -2.76 22.83
CA HIS A 188 1.64 -1.30 22.77
C HIS A 188 1.65 -0.76 21.32
N ARG A 189 1.26 -1.58 20.33
CA ARG A 189 1.37 -1.26 18.88
C ARG A 189 0.67 0.04 18.48
N ASN A 190 -0.35 0.40 19.24
CA ASN A 190 -1.16 1.60 19.03
C ASN A 190 -0.51 2.87 19.57
N GLN A 191 0.48 2.74 20.45
CA GLN A 191 1.17 3.84 21.11
C GLN A 191 2.66 3.92 20.73
N LEU A 192 3.17 2.93 19.99
CA LEU A 192 4.56 2.87 19.55
C LEU A 192 4.66 3.00 18.03
N ALA A 193 5.38 4.04 17.59
CA ALA A 193 5.82 4.20 16.21
C ALA A 193 7.14 3.45 15.97
N LEU A 194 7.21 2.69 14.88
CA LEU A 194 8.41 1.95 14.46
C LEU A 194 9.24 2.80 13.50
N TYR A 195 10.55 2.81 13.70
CA TYR A 195 11.55 3.38 12.82
C TYR A 195 12.55 2.29 12.43
N VAL A 196 12.80 2.14 11.12
CA VAL A 196 13.83 1.27 10.57
C VAL A 196 14.85 2.16 9.87
N GLU A 197 16.10 2.12 10.31
CA GLU A 197 17.19 3.01 9.86
C GLU A 197 16.83 4.50 9.96
N GLY A 198 16.09 4.87 11.02
CA GLY A 198 15.61 6.23 11.23
C GLY A 198 14.44 6.66 10.35
N ILE A 199 13.93 5.77 9.49
CA ILE A 199 12.76 6.02 8.64
C ILE A 199 11.51 5.46 9.30
N PHE A 200 10.48 6.28 9.45
CA PHE A 200 9.19 5.82 9.99
C PHE A 200 8.59 4.73 9.11
N THR A 201 8.16 3.65 9.75
CA THR A 201 7.62 2.46 9.10
C THR A 201 6.17 2.25 9.56
N PRO A 202 5.16 2.53 8.71
CA PRO A 202 3.75 2.44 9.09
C PRO A 202 3.32 1.01 9.41
N ASP A 203 3.75 0.06 8.59
CA ASP A 203 3.37 -1.34 8.69
C ASP A 203 4.58 -2.21 9.04
N VAL A 204 4.45 -3.02 10.09
CA VAL A 204 5.45 -4.02 10.44
C VAL A 204 5.24 -5.24 9.55
N THR A 205 6.29 -5.68 8.88
CA THR A 205 6.27 -6.82 7.96
C THR A 205 7.27 -7.86 8.45
N GLU A 206 7.21 -9.08 7.90
CA GLU A 206 8.20 -10.13 8.21
C GLU A 206 9.63 -9.68 7.90
N ALA A 207 9.84 -8.90 6.84
CA ALA A 207 11.16 -8.34 6.51
C ALA A 207 11.69 -7.41 7.62
N HIS A 208 10.80 -6.66 8.29
CA HIS A 208 11.21 -5.82 9.43
C HIS A 208 11.56 -6.67 10.66
N ILE A 209 10.95 -7.85 10.83
CA ILE A 209 11.30 -8.81 11.88
C ILE A 209 12.68 -9.44 11.61
N ASP A 210 12.99 -9.74 10.35
CA ASP A 210 14.32 -10.21 9.97
C ASP A 210 15.39 -9.15 10.28
N GLU A 211 15.09 -7.88 9.98
CA GLU A 211 15.98 -6.76 10.28
C GLU A 211 16.22 -6.59 11.79
N TRP A 212 15.15 -6.68 12.57
CA TRP A 212 15.18 -6.69 14.03
C TRP A 212 16.07 -7.79 14.62
N LEU A 213 16.04 -8.98 14.02
CA LEU A 213 16.89 -10.11 14.42
C LEU A 213 18.36 -9.95 13.99
N GLN A 214 18.62 -9.25 12.89
CA GLN A 214 19.97 -9.05 12.35
C GLN A 214 20.72 -7.97 13.12
N ASP A 215 20.12 -6.79 13.28
CA ASP A 215 20.77 -5.65 13.92
C ASP A 215 19.75 -4.79 14.70
N PRO A 216 19.72 -4.90 16.05
CA PRO A 216 18.80 -4.12 16.87
C PRO A 216 19.13 -2.61 16.89
N THR A 217 20.29 -2.16 16.41
CA THR A 217 20.62 -0.72 16.33
C THR A 217 19.85 -0.03 15.19
N ARG A 218 19.41 -0.79 14.18
CA ARG A 218 18.62 -0.29 13.05
C ARG A 218 17.15 -0.08 13.41
N ILE A 219 16.69 -0.60 14.55
CA ILE A 219 15.30 -0.53 14.98
C ILE A 219 15.16 0.49 16.10
N GLY A 220 14.26 1.46 15.92
CA GLY A 220 13.92 2.47 16.90
C GLY A 220 12.42 2.52 17.19
N TRP A 221 12.05 2.74 18.45
CA TRP A 221 10.66 2.99 18.84
C TRP A 221 10.49 4.38 19.41
N ARG A 222 9.36 5.00 19.09
CA ARG A 222 8.94 6.28 19.66
C ARG A 222 7.57 6.12 20.28
N TYR A 223 7.45 6.45 21.56
CA TYR A 223 6.15 6.52 22.21
C TYR A 223 5.37 7.75 21.74
N VAL A 224 4.09 7.57 21.48
CA VAL A 224 3.17 8.59 20.99
C VAL A 224 2.14 8.86 22.07
N ARG A 225 2.26 10.01 22.75
CA ARG A 225 1.25 10.49 23.71
C ARG A 225 0.05 11.04 22.92
N ILE A 226 -1.14 10.52 23.18
CA ILE A 226 -2.39 11.01 22.59
C ILE A 226 -3.15 11.81 23.64
N GLU A 227 -3.28 13.12 23.46
CA GLU A 227 -4.07 14.00 24.31
C GLU A 227 -5.60 13.88 24.04
N ALA A 228 -6.43 14.33 24.98
CA ALA A 228 -7.90 14.23 24.86
C ALA A 228 -8.48 15.04 23.68
N THR A 229 -7.84 16.14 23.31
CA THR A 229 -8.17 16.97 22.14
C THR A 229 -7.82 16.26 20.84
N GLU A 230 -6.69 15.57 20.80
CA GLU A 230 -6.25 14.74 19.67
C GLU A 230 -7.22 13.58 19.44
N ARG A 231 -7.71 12.93 20.51
CA ARG A 231 -8.73 11.87 20.42
C ARG A 231 -10.00 12.30 19.66
N LYS A 232 -10.53 13.49 19.93
CA LYS A 232 -11.72 14.02 19.23
C LYS A 232 -11.47 14.26 17.75
N MET A 233 -10.26 14.69 17.38
CA MET A 233 -9.86 14.83 15.99
C MET A 233 -9.79 13.48 15.28
N LEU A 234 -9.29 12.46 15.96
CA LEU A 234 -9.18 11.11 15.41
C LEU A 234 -10.53 10.46 15.19
N GLU A 235 -11.46 10.60 16.13
CA GLU A 235 -12.82 10.13 15.95
C GLU A 235 -13.50 10.82 14.75
N ALA A 236 -13.35 12.14 14.62
CA ALA A 236 -13.89 12.88 13.48
C ALA A 236 -13.25 12.45 12.14
N LEU A 237 -11.93 12.24 12.13
CA LEU A 237 -11.19 11.82 10.95
C LEU A 237 -11.51 10.39 10.53
N SER A 238 -11.52 9.46 11.49
CA SER A 238 -11.93 8.07 11.28
C SER A 238 -13.34 7.99 10.68
N ALA A 239 -14.30 8.74 11.23
CA ALA A 239 -15.66 8.79 10.69
C ALA A 239 -15.70 9.33 9.25
N ALA A 240 -15.01 10.45 8.98
CA ALA A 240 -15.00 11.09 7.67
C ALA A 240 -14.30 10.22 6.60
N LEU A 241 -13.18 9.58 6.95
CA LEU A 241 -12.47 8.66 6.06
C LEU A 241 -13.26 7.37 5.83
N SER A 242 -13.85 6.80 6.88
CA SER A 242 -14.63 5.56 6.75
C SER A 242 -15.84 5.76 5.84
N GLN A 243 -16.52 6.91 5.97
CA GLN A 243 -17.64 7.26 5.11
C GLN A 243 -17.20 7.38 3.65
N ARG A 244 -16.01 7.92 3.39
CA ARG A 244 -15.55 8.16 2.02
C ARG A 244 -14.91 6.94 1.35
N LEU A 245 -14.12 6.17 2.08
CA LEU A 245 -13.41 4.99 1.58
C LEU A 245 -14.28 3.73 1.58
N GLY A 246 -15.46 3.76 2.21
CA GLY A 246 -16.34 2.60 2.35
C GLY A 246 -15.75 1.47 3.22
N THR A 247 -14.66 1.74 3.93
CA THR A 247 -13.93 0.80 4.79
C THR A 247 -13.77 1.39 6.19
N ALA A 248 -13.87 0.56 7.23
CA ALA A 248 -13.78 1.05 8.60
C ALA A 248 -12.32 1.43 8.94
N VAL A 249 -12.10 2.71 9.26
CA VAL A 249 -10.83 3.23 9.78
C VAL A 249 -10.94 3.31 11.30
N ALA A 250 -10.03 2.69 12.05
CA ALA A 250 -10.05 2.75 13.51
C ALA A 250 -9.81 4.17 14.03
N ALA A 251 -10.50 4.55 15.12
CA ALA A 251 -10.33 5.85 15.80
C ALA A 251 -9.08 5.86 16.71
N ASP A 252 -7.94 5.46 16.15
CA ASP A 252 -6.63 5.51 16.80
C ASP A 252 -5.70 6.47 16.03
N ALA A 253 -4.84 7.19 16.75
CA ALA A 253 -3.97 8.23 16.19
C ALA A 253 -3.02 7.68 15.15
N LEU A 254 -2.39 6.59 15.56
CA LEU A 254 -1.33 6.00 14.79
C LEU A 254 -1.91 5.22 13.62
N ASP A 255 -3.03 4.53 13.81
CA ASP A 255 -3.70 3.81 12.71
C ASP A 255 -4.37 4.76 11.71
N SER A 256 -4.93 5.90 12.14
CA SER A 256 -5.45 6.92 11.21
C SER A 256 -4.33 7.57 10.39
N ALA A 257 -3.21 7.90 11.03
CA ALA A 257 -2.06 8.46 10.33
C ALA A 257 -1.39 7.43 9.40
N ARG A 258 -1.25 6.17 9.85
CA ARG A 258 -0.80 5.04 9.02
C ARG A 258 -1.72 4.85 7.81
N ALA A 259 -3.04 4.82 8.02
CA ALA A 259 -4.01 4.67 6.95
C ALA A 259 -3.88 5.77 5.89
N LEU A 260 -3.71 7.03 6.31
CA LEU A 260 -3.49 8.15 5.39
C LEU A 260 -2.18 8.01 4.60
N VAL A 261 -1.09 7.67 5.27
CA VAL A 261 0.22 7.49 4.63
C VAL A 261 0.16 6.31 3.66
N SER A 262 -0.28 5.13 4.11
CA SER A 262 -0.40 3.93 3.29
C SER A 262 -1.30 4.15 2.07
N LEU A 263 -2.41 4.88 2.22
CA LEU A 263 -3.27 5.27 1.10
C LEU A 263 -2.51 6.07 0.04
N VAL A 264 -1.75 7.10 0.45
CA VAL A 264 -0.99 7.93 -0.49
C VAL A 264 0.12 7.14 -1.19
N TYR A 265 0.76 6.19 -0.52
CA TYR A 265 1.76 5.31 -1.13
C TYR A 265 1.16 4.31 -2.13
N GLN A 266 -0.09 3.89 -1.93
CA GLN A 266 -0.82 3.00 -2.84
C GLN A 266 -1.40 3.70 -4.08
N LEU A 267 -1.41 5.04 -4.11
CA LEU A 267 -1.90 5.79 -5.28
C LEU A 267 -1.11 5.48 -6.55
N PRO A 268 -1.75 5.55 -7.73
CA PRO A 268 -1.06 5.51 -9.02
C PRO A 268 0.13 6.48 -9.05
N GLN A 269 1.23 6.07 -9.69
CA GLN A 269 2.47 6.86 -9.71
C GLN A 269 2.25 8.24 -10.35
N TRP A 270 1.37 8.33 -11.34
CA TRP A 270 0.91 9.59 -11.92
C TRP A 270 0.28 10.51 -10.87
N THR A 271 -0.69 10.02 -10.08
CA THR A 271 -1.36 10.80 -9.02
C THR A 271 -0.37 11.34 -7.98
N ARG A 272 0.68 10.58 -7.68
CA ARG A 272 1.74 11.00 -6.75
C ARG A 272 2.55 12.20 -7.25
N ARG A 273 2.55 12.47 -8.56
CA ARG A 273 3.42 13.45 -9.23
C ARG A 273 2.69 14.57 -9.96
N THR A 274 1.44 14.34 -10.37
CA THR A 274 0.67 15.27 -11.21
C THR A 274 0.52 16.67 -10.63
N ASP A 275 0.42 17.65 -11.51
CA ASP A 275 0.11 19.04 -11.20
C ASP A 275 -1.37 19.40 -11.46
N SER A 276 -2.23 18.43 -11.78
CA SER A 276 -3.65 18.68 -12.05
C SER A 276 -4.54 18.78 -10.81
N LEU A 277 -3.98 18.57 -9.61
CA LEU A 277 -4.71 18.59 -8.33
C LEU A 277 -4.87 20.02 -7.78
N SER A 278 -5.79 20.21 -6.83
CA SER A 278 -5.91 21.43 -6.04
C SER A 278 -4.63 21.74 -5.26
N ASN A 279 -4.39 23.02 -4.96
CA ASN A 279 -3.18 23.45 -4.24
C ASN A 279 -3.08 22.79 -2.86
N GLU A 280 -4.21 22.70 -2.16
CA GLU A 280 -4.35 22.01 -0.89
C GLU A 280 -4.02 20.53 -1.01
N ALA A 281 -4.56 19.83 -2.03
CA ALA A 281 -4.26 18.42 -2.27
C ALA A 281 -2.79 18.19 -2.63
N LYS A 282 -2.17 19.07 -3.44
CA LYS A 282 -0.73 19.00 -3.76
C LYS A 282 0.12 19.12 -2.50
N ASN A 283 -0.21 20.06 -1.61
CA ASN A 283 0.54 20.29 -0.37
C ASN A 283 0.39 19.12 0.60
N VAL A 284 -0.83 18.63 0.81
CA VAL A 284 -1.10 17.47 1.68
C VAL A 284 -0.45 16.21 1.12
N ARG A 285 -0.55 15.94 -0.19
CA ARG A 285 0.15 14.83 -0.85
C ARG A 285 1.65 14.91 -0.63
N ARG A 286 2.27 16.08 -0.84
CA ARG A 286 3.71 16.27 -0.62
C ARG A 286 4.10 15.99 0.82
N LEU A 287 3.33 16.50 1.77
CA LEU A 287 3.54 16.29 3.20
C LEU A 287 3.47 14.79 3.55
N LEU A 288 2.43 14.10 3.10
CA LEU A 288 2.21 12.67 3.38
C LEU A 288 3.26 11.76 2.72
N LEU A 289 3.77 12.12 1.53
CA LEU A 289 4.86 11.38 0.86
C LEU A 289 6.24 11.54 1.51
N HIS A 290 6.46 12.62 2.27
CA HIS A 290 7.74 12.91 2.95
C HIS A 290 7.62 12.83 4.48
N ALA A 291 6.49 12.32 4.97
CA ALA A 291 6.18 12.19 6.38
C ALA A 291 7.16 11.22 7.07
N SER A 292 8.02 11.74 7.93
CA SER A 292 8.91 10.92 8.79
C SER A 292 8.37 10.72 10.20
N ASP A 293 7.35 11.47 10.63
CA ASP A 293 6.68 11.28 11.92
C ASP A 293 5.16 11.49 11.72
N PRO A 294 4.32 10.43 11.77
CA PRO A 294 2.89 10.54 11.54
C PRO A 294 2.15 11.33 12.62
N HIS A 295 2.63 11.32 13.86
CA HIS A 295 2.02 12.11 14.93
C HIS A 295 2.23 13.58 14.64
N LYS A 296 3.48 13.96 14.30
CA LYS A 296 3.79 15.32 13.86
C LYS A 296 2.97 15.72 12.62
N VAL A 297 2.86 14.82 11.64
CA VAL A 297 2.10 15.09 10.41
C VAL A 297 0.63 15.35 10.73
N LEU A 298 0.03 14.54 11.60
CA LEU A 298 -1.39 14.64 11.91
C LEU A 298 -1.73 15.84 12.80
N PHE A 299 -0.91 16.13 13.81
CA PHE A 299 -1.26 17.10 14.85
C PHE A 299 -0.49 18.43 14.76
N ALA A 300 0.56 18.51 13.95
CA ALA A 300 1.30 19.74 13.73
C ALA A 300 1.26 20.17 12.26
N ASP A 301 1.72 19.32 11.34
CA ASP A 301 1.95 19.74 9.96
C ASP A 301 0.63 19.89 9.17
N LEU A 302 -0.31 18.95 9.28
CA LEU A 302 -1.63 19.04 8.61
C LEU A 302 -2.47 20.24 9.10
N PRO A 303 -2.62 20.50 10.42
CA PRO A 303 -3.30 21.70 10.90
C PRO A 303 -2.67 23.00 10.41
N LEU A 304 -1.33 23.03 10.25
CA LEU A 304 -0.60 24.18 9.74
C LEU A 304 -0.84 24.38 8.23
N VAL A 305 -0.70 23.31 7.44
CA VAL A 305 -0.90 23.34 5.97
C VAL A 305 -2.34 23.70 5.62
N LEU A 306 -3.31 23.20 6.38
CA LEU A 306 -4.74 23.43 6.15
C LEU A 306 -5.28 24.66 6.89
N ASN A 307 -4.42 25.39 7.61
CA ASN A 307 -4.73 26.61 8.35
C ASN A 307 -5.98 26.50 9.26
N THR A 308 -6.21 25.32 9.84
CA THR A 308 -7.29 25.09 10.81
C THR A 308 -6.85 24.09 11.87
N ARG A 309 -7.21 24.39 13.12
CA ARG A 309 -7.01 23.50 14.28
C ARG A 309 -8.32 22.92 14.80
N LYS A 310 -9.45 23.19 14.13
CA LYS A 310 -10.75 22.68 14.54
C LYS A 310 -10.87 21.21 14.11
N PRO A 311 -11.00 20.26 15.04
CA PRO A 311 -10.98 18.82 14.75
C PRO A 311 -11.93 18.39 13.61
N ALA A 312 -13.19 18.80 13.65
CA ALA A 312 -14.21 18.40 12.68
C ALA A 312 -14.02 19.03 11.29
N GLU A 313 -13.54 20.28 11.24
CA GLU A 313 -13.26 20.98 9.99
C GLU A 313 -12.05 20.37 9.30
N LEU A 314 -10.98 20.13 10.07
CA LEU A 314 -9.76 19.51 9.60
C LEU A 314 -10.03 18.11 9.04
N ALA A 315 -10.79 17.28 9.77
CA ALA A 315 -11.20 15.96 9.32
C ALA A 315 -11.99 16.00 8.00
N LYS A 316 -12.91 16.94 7.85
CA LYS A 316 -13.71 17.11 6.61
C LYS A 316 -12.81 17.52 5.44
N ILE A 317 -11.91 18.47 5.63
CA ILE A 317 -10.99 18.93 4.57
C ILE A 317 -10.05 17.78 4.15
N ILE A 318 -9.47 17.06 5.11
CA ILE A 318 -8.62 15.90 4.82
C ILE A 318 -9.40 14.85 4.04
N ALA A 319 -10.62 14.51 4.47
CA ALA A 319 -11.46 13.57 3.73
C ALA A 319 -11.73 14.07 2.30
N THR A 320 -12.03 15.35 2.10
CA THR A 320 -12.20 15.98 0.77
C THR A 320 -10.95 15.83 -0.11
N ILE A 321 -9.76 16.09 0.45
CA ILE A 321 -8.50 15.97 -0.27
C ILE A 321 -8.19 14.51 -0.61
N ILE A 322 -8.37 13.60 0.33
CA ILE A 322 -8.03 12.19 0.13
C ILE A 322 -8.81 11.59 -1.03
N GLY A 323 -10.12 11.87 -1.12
CA GLY A 323 -10.83 11.34 -2.29
C GLY A 323 -10.56 12.10 -3.58
N GLU A 324 -10.16 13.38 -3.55
CA GLU A 324 -9.60 14.02 -4.75
C GLU A 324 -8.38 13.24 -5.24
N LEU A 325 -7.48 12.84 -4.35
CA LEU A 325 -6.31 12.04 -4.69
C LEU A 325 -6.69 10.65 -5.24
N THR A 326 -7.61 9.93 -4.59
CA THR A 326 -7.98 8.58 -5.06
C THR A 326 -8.74 8.60 -6.38
N GLU A 327 -9.58 9.62 -6.62
CA GLU A 327 -10.42 9.73 -7.82
C GLU A 327 -9.69 10.39 -9.00
N ALA A 328 -8.55 11.06 -8.78
CA ALA A 328 -7.87 11.88 -9.79
C ALA A 328 -7.49 11.10 -11.06
N PHE A 329 -6.93 9.89 -10.92
CA PHE A 329 -6.46 9.10 -12.06
C PHE A 329 -7.64 8.63 -12.92
N GLU A 330 -8.66 8.03 -12.28
CA GLU A 330 -9.89 7.65 -12.95
C GLU A 330 -10.55 8.86 -13.63
N SER A 331 -10.67 9.99 -12.94
CA SER A 331 -11.24 11.22 -13.51
C SER A 331 -10.48 11.69 -14.74
N ARG A 332 -9.13 11.63 -14.73
CA ARG A 332 -8.32 12.01 -15.90
C ARG A 332 -8.57 11.06 -17.07
N LEU A 333 -8.61 9.75 -16.82
CA LEU A 333 -8.88 8.74 -17.85
C LEU A 333 -10.28 8.89 -18.46
N ARG A 334 -11.32 9.09 -17.63
CA ARG A 334 -12.70 9.30 -18.11
C ARG A 334 -12.85 10.57 -18.93
N LYS A 335 -12.07 11.63 -18.63
CA LYS A 335 -12.03 12.83 -19.47
C LYS A 335 -11.44 12.53 -20.85
N VAL A 336 -10.35 11.77 -20.92
CA VAL A 336 -9.75 11.34 -22.19
C VAL A 336 -10.73 10.47 -22.98
N GLU A 337 -11.36 9.49 -22.33
CA GLU A 337 -12.36 8.60 -22.94
C GLU A 337 -13.51 9.40 -23.56
N LYS A 338 -14.05 10.38 -22.83
CA LYS A 338 -15.12 11.23 -23.35
C LYS A 338 -14.68 11.98 -24.62
N ARG A 339 -13.52 12.63 -24.61
CA ARG A 339 -13.01 13.36 -25.79
C ARG A 339 -12.71 12.43 -26.96
N LEU A 340 -12.24 11.23 -26.67
CA LEU A 340 -12.03 10.19 -27.67
C LEU A 340 -13.34 9.75 -28.33
N PHE A 341 -14.40 9.52 -27.54
CA PHE A 341 -15.72 9.18 -28.07
C PHE A 341 -16.32 10.31 -28.90
N ASP A 342 -16.15 11.56 -28.47
CA ASP A 342 -16.54 12.74 -29.23
C ASP A 342 -15.80 12.78 -30.59
N ALA A 343 -14.49 12.53 -30.61
CA ALA A 343 -13.69 12.50 -31.84
C ALA A 343 -14.06 11.33 -32.77
N LEU A 344 -14.41 10.16 -32.20
CA LEU A 344 -14.94 9.01 -32.93
C LEU A 344 -16.36 9.24 -33.44
N ASP A 345 -17.03 10.32 -33.03
CA ASP A 345 -18.47 10.54 -33.23
C ASP A 345 -19.28 9.32 -32.79
N HIS A 346 -18.98 8.82 -31.59
CA HIS A 346 -19.69 7.70 -31.00
C HIS A 346 -20.69 8.20 -29.94
N GLN A 347 -21.97 7.95 -30.19
CA GLN A 347 -23.03 8.12 -29.20
C GLN A 347 -23.83 6.82 -29.04
N GLY A 348 -24.22 6.51 -27.80
CA GLY A 348 -25.08 5.37 -27.47
C GLY A 348 -24.33 4.15 -26.94
N GLU A 349 -24.79 2.96 -27.31
CA GLU A 349 -24.29 1.70 -26.73
C GLU A 349 -22.90 1.29 -27.25
N LEU A 350 -22.06 0.79 -26.34
CA LEU A 350 -20.73 0.26 -26.66
C LEU A 350 -20.76 -0.92 -27.65
N SER A 351 -21.87 -1.66 -27.72
CA SER A 351 -22.08 -2.72 -28.72
C SER A 351 -21.88 -2.20 -30.16
N ARG A 352 -22.29 -0.96 -30.44
CA ARG A 352 -22.08 -0.30 -31.73
C ARG A 352 -20.62 0.04 -31.94
N LEU A 353 -19.93 0.55 -30.92
CA LEU A 353 -18.49 0.81 -30.98
C LEU A 353 -17.72 -0.47 -31.31
N ASN A 354 -18.13 -1.60 -30.73
CA ASN A 354 -17.53 -2.91 -30.97
C ASN A 354 -17.69 -3.38 -32.42
N VAL A 355 -18.85 -3.13 -33.03
CA VAL A 355 -19.06 -3.39 -34.46
C VAL A 355 -18.16 -2.50 -35.31
N ARG A 356 -18.05 -1.21 -35.00
CA ARG A 356 -17.17 -0.27 -35.72
C ARG A 356 -15.70 -0.71 -35.65
N GLY A 357 -15.25 -1.13 -34.46
CA GLY A 357 -13.92 -1.71 -34.26
C GLY A 357 -13.65 -2.90 -35.19
N LYS A 358 -14.61 -3.84 -35.27
CA LYS A 358 -14.53 -5.01 -36.17
C LYS A 358 -14.51 -4.62 -37.65
N THR A 359 -15.23 -3.57 -38.03
CA THR A 359 -15.26 -3.07 -39.41
C THR A 359 -13.88 -2.55 -39.83
N VAL A 360 -13.23 -1.75 -38.97
CA VAL A 360 -11.95 -1.09 -39.27
C VAL A 360 -10.74 -2.02 -39.06
N ALA A 361 -10.79 -2.95 -38.11
CA ALA A 361 -9.70 -3.89 -37.83
C ALA A 361 -9.35 -4.74 -39.06
N GLY A 362 -8.12 -4.63 -39.55
CA GLY A 362 -7.57 -5.28 -40.74
C GLY A 362 -7.82 -4.52 -42.05
N VAL A 363 -8.34 -3.29 -42.00
CA VAL A 363 -8.52 -2.44 -43.19
C VAL A 363 -7.27 -1.60 -43.47
N GLY A 364 -6.62 -1.07 -42.45
CA GLY A 364 -5.41 -0.24 -42.58
C GLY A 364 -4.13 -1.07 -42.78
N ALA A 365 -3.06 -0.43 -43.28
CA ALA A 365 -1.70 -1.00 -43.30
C ALA A 365 -0.86 -0.58 -42.08
N ASP A 366 -1.31 0.42 -41.33
CA ASP A 366 -0.64 0.90 -40.12
C ASP A 366 -0.98 -0.01 -38.93
N PHE A 367 0.04 -0.71 -38.41
CA PHE A 367 -0.10 -1.63 -37.28
C PHE A 367 -0.62 -0.97 -36.00
N LYS A 368 -0.28 0.29 -35.74
CA LYS A 368 -0.73 0.96 -34.51
C LYS A 368 -2.20 1.35 -34.58
N LEU A 369 -2.63 1.85 -35.74
CA LEU A 369 -4.03 2.15 -35.99
C LEU A 369 -4.88 0.87 -36.00
N ASP A 370 -4.34 -0.23 -36.54
CA ASP A 370 -5.00 -1.53 -36.49
C ASP A 370 -5.16 -2.06 -35.06
N ALA A 371 -4.10 -1.94 -34.25
CA ALA A 371 -4.16 -2.26 -32.82
C ALA A 371 -5.18 -1.38 -32.08
N PHE A 372 -5.24 -0.08 -32.40
CA PHE A 372 -6.23 0.85 -31.86
C PHE A 372 -7.66 0.45 -32.23
N ALA A 373 -7.93 0.11 -33.49
CA ALA A 373 -9.24 -0.38 -33.94
C ALA A 373 -9.61 -1.71 -33.27
N THR A 374 -8.63 -2.60 -33.11
CA THR A 374 -8.81 -3.90 -32.45
C THR A 374 -9.17 -3.73 -30.97
N ARG A 375 -8.63 -2.72 -30.27
CA ARG A 375 -9.01 -2.43 -28.88
C ARG A 375 -10.49 -2.08 -28.72
N PHE A 376 -11.15 -1.61 -29.78
CA PHE A 376 -12.58 -1.37 -29.74
C PHE A 376 -13.43 -2.62 -29.96
N THR A 377 -12.92 -3.75 -30.46
CA THR A 377 -13.76 -4.92 -30.79
C THR A 377 -14.48 -5.52 -29.60
N ASP A 378 -13.85 -5.41 -28.43
CA ASP A 378 -14.31 -5.97 -27.15
C ASP A 378 -14.27 -4.91 -26.05
N TYR A 379 -14.46 -3.63 -26.39
CA TYR A 379 -14.46 -2.52 -25.43
C TYR A 379 -15.65 -2.65 -24.48
N THR A 380 -15.38 -2.57 -23.17
CA THR A 380 -16.40 -2.73 -22.12
C THR A 380 -16.69 -1.44 -21.36
N GLY A 381 -15.81 -0.43 -21.49
CA GLY A 381 -15.88 0.81 -20.72
C GLY A 381 -15.22 0.70 -19.34
N SER A 382 -14.42 -0.35 -19.13
CA SER A 382 -13.60 -0.49 -17.93
C SER A 382 -12.47 0.55 -17.93
N LEU A 383 -11.90 0.84 -16.76
CA LEU A 383 -10.72 1.72 -16.68
C LEU A 383 -9.52 1.13 -17.42
N GLU A 384 -9.39 -0.21 -17.41
CA GLU A 384 -8.32 -0.92 -18.11
C GLU A 384 -8.38 -0.72 -19.63
N ASP A 385 -9.58 -0.55 -20.19
CA ASP A 385 -9.75 -0.35 -21.63
C ASP A 385 -9.14 0.98 -22.08
N ILE A 386 -9.50 2.09 -21.42
CA ILE A 386 -8.96 3.42 -21.74
C ILE A 386 -7.49 3.55 -21.35
N GLU A 387 -7.08 2.95 -20.22
CA GLU A 387 -5.68 2.90 -19.83
C GLU A 387 -4.85 2.16 -20.89
N GLY A 388 -5.34 1.02 -21.40
CA GLY A 388 -4.71 0.26 -22.47
C GLY A 388 -4.60 1.03 -23.78
N LEU A 389 -5.60 1.83 -24.14
CA LEU A 389 -5.55 2.73 -25.30
C LEU A 389 -4.46 3.80 -25.14
N LEU A 390 -4.38 4.43 -23.96
CA LEU A 390 -3.31 5.40 -23.68
C LEU A 390 -1.93 4.74 -23.65
N MET A 391 -1.80 3.52 -23.11
CA MET A 391 -0.53 2.77 -23.17
C MET A 391 -0.10 2.51 -24.62
N LEU A 392 -1.04 2.21 -25.52
CA LEU A 392 -0.76 2.03 -26.94
C LEU A 392 -0.31 3.34 -27.61
N ALA A 393 -0.97 4.45 -27.28
CA ALA A 393 -0.64 5.77 -27.81
C ALA A 393 0.71 6.30 -27.31
N ILE A 394 0.99 6.16 -26.01
CA ILE A 394 2.21 6.66 -25.35
C ILE A 394 3.40 5.70 -25.57
N GLY A 395 3.13 4.39 -25.68
CA GLY A 395 4.16 3.35 -25.78
C GLY A 395 4.87 3.04 -24.45
N LYS A 396 4.27 3.40 -23.31
CA LYS A 396 4.81 3.18 -21.96
C LYS A 396 3.72 2.71 -21.00
N PRO A 397 4.06 1.91 -19.97
CA PRO A 397 3.10 1.54 -18.93
C PRO A 397 2.72 2.74 -18.05
N SER A 398 1.54 2.69 -17.43
CA SER A 398 0.93 3.80 -16.67
C SER A 398 1.74 4.30 -15.48
N LYS A 399 2.57 3.45 -14.90
CA LYS A 399 3.52 3.82 -13.85
C LYS A 399 4.48 4.93 -14.29
N ASP A 400 4.89 4.93 -15.56
CA ASP A 400 5.92 5.85 -16.04
C ASP A 400 5.34 7.16 -16.58
N TRP A 401 4.01 7.35 -16.51
CA TRP A 401 3.34 8.52 -17.09
C TRP A 401 3.52 9.81 -16.29
N THR A 402 3.66 10.89 -17.04
CA THR A 402 3.61 12.28 -16.60
C THR A 402 2.38 12.98 -17.21
N ASP A 403 2.04 14.17 -16.72
CA ASP A 403 0.94 14.97 -17.28
C ASP A 403 1.14 15.21 -18.78
N HIS A 404 2.36 15.58 -19.18
CA HIS A 404 2.71 15.80 -20.58
C HIS A 404 2.53 14.55 -21.45
N GLU A 405 2.85 13.36 -20.94
CA GLU A 405 2.68 12.12 -21.70
C GLU A 405 1.21 11.73 -21.85
N ILE A 406 0.38 11.96 -20.83
CA ILE A 406 -1.06 11.76 -20.96
C ILE A 406 -1.64 12.74 -21.98
N ASP A 407 -1.23 14.01 -21.95
CA ASP A 407 -1.68 15.02 -22.91
C ASP A 407 -1.26 14.65 -24.34
N ALA A 408 -0.01 14.24 -24.54
CA ALA A 408 0.49 13.78 -25.85
C ALA A 408 -0.23 12.50 -26.33
N GLY A 409 -0.46 11.55 -25.42
CA GLY A 409 -1.22 10.33 -25.69
C GLY A 409 -2.67 10.64 -26.08
N GLU A 410 -3.31 11.58 -25.39
CA GLU A 410 -4.67 12.06 -25.71
C GLU A 410 -4.71 12.64 -27.13
N VAL A 411 -3.79 13.54 -27.49
CA VAL A 411 -3.69 14.09 -28.86
C VAL A 411 -3.52 12.99 -29.91
N GLN A 412 -2.67 11.99 -29.62
CA GLN A 412 -2.46 10.86 -30.52
C GLN A 412 -3.73 10.01 -30.70
N LEU A 413 -4.49 9.76 -29.62
CA LEU A 413 -5.76 9.05 -29.67
C LEU A 413 -6.80 9.81 -30.51
N LEU A 414 -6.88 11.13 -30.37
CA LEU A 414 -7.77 11.96 -31.18
C LEU A 414 -7.40 11.92 -32.67
N SER A 415 -6.11 11.94 -32.99
CA SER A 415 -5.62 11.77 -34.37
C SER A 415 -6.01 10.40 -34.94
N TRP A 416 -5.83 9.32 -34.16
CA TRP A 416 -6.26 7.99 -34.57
C TRP A 416 -7.77 7.85 -34.69
N ALA A 417 -8.56 8.56 -33.89
CA ALA A 417 -10.02 8.58 -34.03
C ALA A 417 -10.48 9.15 -35.38
N MET A 418 -9.84 10.22 -35.86
CA MET A 418 -10.12 10.79 -37.17
C MET A 418 -9.76 9.81 -38.30
N GLU A 419 -8.59 9.19 -38.20
CA GLU A 419 -8.13 8.22 -39.20
C GLU A 419 -8.98 6.93 -39.19
N PHE A 420 -9.44 6.50 -38.01
CA PHE A 420 -10.38 5.40 -37.83
C PHE A 420 -11.69 5.67 -38.60
N ARG A 421 -12.28 6.88 -38.45
CA ARG A 421 -13.50 7.28 -39.17
C ARG A 421 -13.27 7.26 -40.68
N ARG A 422 -12.09 7.70 -41.13
CA ARG A 422 -11.71 7.69 -42.55
C ARG A 422 -11.66 6.26 -43.09
N LEU A 423 -10.99 5.33 -42.40
CA LEU A 423 -10.94 3.92 -42.80
C LEU A 423 -12.30 3.23 -42.74
N GLU A 424 -13.13 3.58 -41.75
CA GLU A 424 -14.50 3.09 -41.62
C GLU A 424 -15.32 3.42 -42.87
N SER A 425 -15.18 4.63 -43.41
CA SER A 425 -15.85 5.04 -44.66
C SER A 425 -15.33 4.29 -45.91
N LEU A 426 -14.09 3.80 -45.87
CA LEU A 426 -13.45 3.07 -46.97
C LEU A 426 -13.63 1.55 -46.88
N ALA A 427 -14.21 1.03 -45.80
CA ALA A 427 -14.39 -0.41 -45.57
C ALA A 427 -15.21 -1.10 -46.69
N GLN A 428 -16.14 -0.36 -47.32
CA GLN A 428 -16.97 -0.86 -48.43
C GLN A 428 -16.13 -1.27 -49.66
N VAL A 429 -14.99 -0.61 -49.89
CA VAL A 429 -14.07 -0.90 -51.01
C VAL A 429 -13.44 -2.29 -50.87
N ARG A 430 -13.43 -2.87 -49.65
CA ARG A 430 -12.91 -4.22 -49.36
C ARG A 430 -14.01 -5.25 -49.09
N GLY A 431 -15.25 -4.99 -49.48
CA GLY A 431 -16.35 -5.95 -49.35
C GLY A 431 -16.88 -6.12 -47.91
N ARG A 432 -16.59 -5.17 -47.01
CA ARG A 432 -17.13 -5.13 -45.65
C ARG A 432 -18.29 -4.13 -45.56
N PRO A 433 -19.31 -4.38 -44.72
CA PRO A 433 -20.39 -3.41 -44.52
C PRO A 433 -19.80 -2.14 -43.88
N ALA A 434 -19.88 -1.02 -44.59
CA ALA A 434 -19.42 0.26 -44.07
C ALA A 434 -20.48 0.86 -43.14
N THR A 435 -20.09 1.13 -41.90
CA THR A 435 -20.93 1.75 -40.85
C THR A 435 -21.01 3.29 -40.97
N ARG A 436 -20.25 3.85 -41.92
CA ARG A 436 -20.27 5.27 -42.29
C ARG A 436 -20.16 5.43 -43.81
N ARG A 437 -20.78 6.49 -44.34
CA ARG A 437 -20.77 6.79 -45.78
C ARG A 437 -20.05 8.10 -46.04
N ALA A 438 -19.00 8.06 -46.86
CA ALA A 438 -18.38 9.27 -47.40
C ALA A 438 -19.21 9.82 -48.55
N ILE A 439 -19.55 11.11 -48.49
CA ILE A 439 -20.31 11.83 -49.52
C ILE A 439 -19.39 12.92 -50.09
N GLY A 440 -19.04 12.79 -51.36
CA GLY A 440 -18.43 13.87 -52.13
C GLY A 440 -19.52 14.81 -52.64
N VAL A 441 -19.39 16.11 -52.36
CA VAL A 441 -20.31 17.13 -52.85
C VAL A 441 -19.58 18.15 -53.70
N VAL A 442 -20.20 18.49 -54.82
CA VAL A 442 -19.81 19.61 -55.69
C VAL A 442 -21.04 20.50 -55.80
N PHE A 443 -21.03 21.63 -55.10
CA PHE A 443 -22.08 22.63 -55.21
C PHE A 443 -21.66 23.68 -56.24
N GLY A 444 -22.28 23.63 -57.41
CA GLY A 444 -22.06 24.60 -58.49
C GLY A 444 -23.18 25.65 -58.53
N SER A 445 -22.87 26.90 -58.15
CA SER A 445 -23.74 28.07 -58.36
C SER A 445 -22.94 29.22 -59.01
N LYS A 446 -22.87 30.42 -58.39
CA LYS A 446 -21.97 31.52 -58.80
C LYS A 446 -20.50 31.24 -58.49
N ARG A 447 -20.23 30.33 -57.55
CA ARG A 447 -18.91 29.80 -57.19
C ARG A 447 -19.04 28.28 -57.05
N THR A 448 -17.95 27.56 -57.25
CA THR A 448 -17.90 26.10 -57.09
C THR A 448 -17.27 25.77 -55.75
N VAL A 449 -18.04 25.12 -54.88
CA VAL A 449 -17.56 24.60 -53.59
C VAL A 449 -17.50 23.08 -53.69
N THR A 450 -16.33 22.52 -53.43
CA THR A 450 -16.09 21.07 -53.52
C THR A 450 -15.51 20.57 -52.21
N GLY A 451 -15.99 19.43 -51.73
CA GLY A 451 -15.39 18.76 -50.60
C GLY A 451 -16.06 17.43 -50.27
N THR A 452 -15.60 16.81 -49.20
CA THR A 452 -16.05 15.51 -48.73
C THR A 452 -16.42 15.59 -47.26
N PHE A 453 -17.54 15.00 -46.90
CA PHE A 453 -17.90 14.77 -45.51
C PHE A 453 -18.38 13.33 -45.35
N ASP A 454 -18.38 12.83 -44.12
CA ASP A 454 -18.89 11.52 -43.77
C ASP A 454 -20.11 11.64 -42.88
N VAL A 455 -21.04 10.67 -43.00
CA VAL A 455 -22.25 10.61 -42.17
C VAL A 455 -22.42 9.20 -41.62
N SER A 456 -22.87 9.11 -40.36
CA SER A 456 -23.18 7.84 -39.70
C SER A 456 -24.36 7.13 -40.36
N GLU A 457 -24.33 5.80 -40.38
CA GLU A 457 -25.49 5.02 -40.83
C GLU A 457 -26.70 5.19 -39.89
N SER A 458 -26.48 5.49 -38.60
CA SER A 458 -27.56 5.77 -37.63
C SER A 458 -28.42 6.97 -38.02
N ASP A 459 -27.86 7.94 -38.74
CA ASP A 459 -28.55 9.17 -39.14
C ASP A 459 -29.39 8.96 -40.41
N SER A 460 -29.35 7.77 -41.01
CA SER A 460 -30.05 7.47 -42.27
C SER A 460 -31.55 7.75 -42.22
N LEU A 461 -32.22 7.49 -41.09
CA LEU A 461 -33.65 7.76 -40.95
C LEU A 461 -33.92 9.27 -40.94
N ALA A 462 -33.12 10.05 -40.20
CA ALA A 462 -33.24 11.51 -40.17
C ALA A 462 -32.97 12.12 -41.55
N ILE A 463 -31.95 11.62 -42.25
CA ILE A 463 -31.64 12.02 -43.64
C ILE A 463 -32.80 11.71 -44.57
N GLN A 464 -33.39 10.52 -44.49
CA GLN A 464 -34.53 10.12 -45.32
C GLN A 464 -35.79 10.96 -45.02
N THR A 465 -36.08 11.22 -43.75
CA THR A 465 -37.21 12.09 -43.35
C THR A 465 -37.03 13.49 -43.93
N LEU A 466 -35.85 14.10 -43.76
CA LEU A 466 -35.56 15.43 -44.30
C LEU A 466 -35.63 15.45 -45.83
N ALA A 467 -35.11 14.42 -46.50
CA ALA A 467 -35.20 14.29 -47.95
C ALA A 467 -36.65 14.20 -48.43
N ASN A 468 -37.50 13.44 -47.73
CA ASN A 468 -38.92 13.32 -48.04
C ASN A 468 -39.68 14.64 -47.80
N GLU A 469 -39.36 15.38 -46.73
CA GLU A 469 -39.93 16.71 -46.48
C GLU A 469 -39.57 17.71 -47.57
N LEU A 470 -38.31 17.70 -48.03
CA LEU A 470 -37.84 18.53 -49.14
C LEU A 470 -38.58 18.17 -50.45
N LEU A 471 -38.77 16.88 -50.75
CA LEU A 471 -39.55 16.44 -51.90
C LEU A 471 -41.04 16.81 -51.81
N ALA A 472 -41.64 16.76 -50.61
CA ALA A 472 -43.03 17.15 -50.39
C ALA A 472 -43.25 18.66 -50.61
N LYS A 473 -42.29 19.50 -50.20
CA LYS A 473 -42.30 20.95 -50.48
C LYS A 473 -42.20 21.26 -51.98
N LEU A 474 -41.46 20.45 -52.73
CA LEU A 474 -41.41 20.55 -54.19
C LEU A 474 -42.75 20.15 -54.84
N ALA A 475 -43.44 19.14 -54.30
CA ALA A 475 -44.72 18.65 -54.84
C ALA A 475 -45.91 19.60 -54.60
N THR A 476 -45.82 20.47 -53.59
CA THR A 476 -46.91 21.39 -53.19
C THR A 476 -46.73 22.83 -53.69
N GLY A 477 -45.56 23.17 -54.25
CA GLY A 477 -45.25 24.52 -54.73
C GLY A 477 -45.31 24.69 -56.26
N SER A 478 -45.54 25.92 -56.72
CA SER A 478 -45.46 26.32 -58.15
C SER A 478 -44.03 26.51 -58.66
N LEU A 479 -43.03 26.00 -57.92
CA LEU A 479 -41.62 26.20 -58.21
C LEU A 479 -41.13 25.20 -59.26
N LYS A 480 -40.35 25.70 -60.22
CA LYS A 480 -39.65 24.87 -61.19
C LYS A 480 -38.59 24.03 -60.48
N ARG A 481 -38.41 22.77 -60.90
CA ARG A 481 -37.46 21.82 -60.30
C ARG A 481 -36.02 22.37 -60.33
N GLU A 482 -35.69 23.13 -61.36
CA GLU A 482 -34.39 23.77 -61.55
C GLU A 482 -34.11 24.83 -60.48
N ILE A 483 -35.13 25.59 -60.04
CA ILE A 483 -34.99 26.60 -58.98
C ILE A 483 -34.76 25.92 -57.63
N PHE A 484 -35.45 24.79 -57.39
CA PHE A 484 -35.28 24.01 -56.16
C PHE A 484 -33.88 23.40 -56.05
N LEU A 485 -33.36 22.82 -57.14
CA LEU A 485 -32.00 22.30 -57.19
C LEU A 485 -30.95 23.41 -57.02
N ALA A 486 -31.16 24.59 -57.62
CA ALA A 486 -30.30 25.75 -57.42
C ALA A 486 -30.29 26.23 -55.96
N ALA A 487 -31.45 26.23 -55.30
CA ALA A 487 -31.57 26.58 -53.89
C ALA A 487 -30.86 25.57 -52.97
N ILE A 488 -30.98 24.26 -53.25
CA ILE A 488 -30.22 23.22 -52.52
C ILE A 488 -28.73 23.43 -52.72
N ALA A 489 -28.27 23.75 -53.93
CA ALA A 489 -26.86 24.01 -54.20
C ALA A 489 -26.34 25.25 -53.45
N GLU A 490 -27.14 26.32 -53.36
CA GLU A 490 -26.77 27.55 -52.65
C GLU A 490 -26.77 27.37 -51.12
N VAL A 491 -27.77 26.68 -50.57
CA VAL A 491 -27.81 26.32 -49.15
C VAL A 491 -26.68 25.35 -48.78
N GLY A 492 -26.45 24.34 -49.62
CA GLY A 492 -25.37 23.36 -49.43
C GLY A 492 -23.99 24.00 -49.45
N ALA A 493 -23.72 24.92 -50.39
CA ALA A 493 -22.48 25.68 -50.44
C ALA A 493 -22.25 26.50 -49.17
N ASN A 494 -23.26 27.24 -48.68
CA ASN A 494 -23.15 28.05 -47.46
C ASN A 494 -22.93 27.20 -46.20
N ILE A 495 -23.66 26.08 -46.06
CA ILE A 495 -23.49 25.18 -44.91
C ILE A 495 -22.08 24.58 -44.91
N PHE A 496 -21.58 24.16 -46.08
CA PHE A 496 -20.26 23.55 -46.20
C PHE A 496 -19.11 24.55 -45.96
N GLU A 497 -19.24 25.79 -46.44
CA GLU A 497 -18.28 26.86 -46.13
C GLU A 497 -18.22 27.18 -44.63
N ASN A 498 -19.38 27.21 -43.96
CA ASN A 498 -19.44 27.42 -42.51
C ASN A 498 -18.85 26.24 -41.72
N LEU A 499 -19.15 25.00 -42.12
CA LEU A 499 -18.56 23.78 -41.52
C LEU A 499 -17.02 23.79 -41.61
N ASN A 500 -16.46 24.20 -42.75
CA ASN A 500 -15.01 24.29 -42.91
C ASN A 500 -14.40 25.47 -42.14
N ALA A 501 -15.12 26.59 -42.02
CA ALA A 501 -14.68 27.72 -41.20
C ALA A 501 -14.60 27.36 -39.71
N GLU A 502 -15.58 26.60 -39.19
CA GLU A 502 -15.56 26.10 -37.80
C GLU A 502 -14.44 25.07 -37.55
N GLN A 503 -14.10 24.25 -38.55
CA GLN A 503 -12.96 23.32 -38.47
C GLN A 503 -11.58 23.99 -38.60
N GLY A 504 -11.51 25.19 -39.19
CA GLY A 504 -10.27 25.96 -39.33
C GLY A 504 -9.88 26.78 -38.09
N VAL A 505 -10.83 27.11 -37.22
CA VAL A 505 -10.59 27.93 -36.02
C VAL A 505 -10.08 27.09 -34.83
N SER A 506 -10.27 25.77 -34.83
CA SER A 506 -9.78 24.87 -33.77
C SER A 506 -8.30 24.47 -33.89
N GLY A 507 -7.57 25.00 -34.87
CA GLY A 507 -6.14 24.72 -35.12
C GLY A 507 -5.16 25.82 -34.71
N HIS A 508 -5.65 26.96 -34.21
CA HIS A 508 -4.83 28.06 -33.71
C HIS A 508 -5.45 28.67 -32.45
N GLU A 509 -5.31 27.97 -31.33
CA GLU A 509 -5.22 28.55 -29.98
C GLU A 509 -4.52 27.59 -29.02
#